data_AF-A0A942TTQ5-F1
#
_entry.id   AF-A0A942TTQ5-F1
#
_cell.length_a   1.000
_cell.length_b   1.000
_cell.length_c   1.000
_cell.angle_alpha   90.00
_cell.angle_beta   90.00
_cell.angle_gamma   90.00
#
_symmetry.space_group_name_H-M   'P 1'
#
loop_
_entity.id
_entity.type
_entity.pdbx_description
1 polymer ?
#
loop_
_entity_poly.entity_id
_entity_poly.type
_entity_poly.pdbx_seq_one_letter_code
_entity_poly.pdbx_strand_id
1 'polypeptide(L)'
;MKDGHVIKIGTMDKFRSYYRSTLTAKSKHSLISKSEQLTLKQWLHSVGKVLETTESYLTITLDHEKKIAEIIRAFSQYKIDVYM
;
A
#
# COMPACT_ATOMS: atom_id res chain seq x y z
N MET A 1 11.54 11.12 -20.93
CA MET A 1 12.81 10.73 -21.57
C MET A 1 13.96 11.18 -20.67
N LYS A 2 14.66 10.24 -20.07
CA LYS A 2 16.02 10.31 -19.53
C LYS A 2 16.51 8.85 -19.54
N ASP A 3 17.63 8.59 -20.21
CA ASP A 3 18.30 7.29 -20.29
C ASP A 3 17.55 6.08 -20.90
N GLY A 4 17.26 6.17 -22.20
CA GLY A 4 17.60 5.08 -23.16
C GLY A 4 16.93 3.71 -23.08
N HIS A 5 16.12 3.37 -22.07
CA HIS A 5 15.38 2.12 -22.04
C HIS A 5 13.88 2.38 -21.81
N VAL A 6 13.07 2.05 -22.83
CA VAL A 6 11.62 1.95 -22.69
C VAL A 6 11.33 0.69 -21.87
N ILE A 7 11.32 0.84 -20.55
CA ILE A 7 10.95 -0.24 -19.64
C ILE A 7 9.43 -0.42 -19.77
N LYS A 8 9.05 -1.43 -20.56
CA LYS A 8 7.69 -1.94 -20.84
C LYS A 8 6.97 -1.29 -22.02
N ILE A 9 7.07 -1.97 -23.16
CA ILE A 9 6.11 -1.91 -24.26
C ILE A 9 4.82 -2.58 -23.77
N GLY A 10 3.94 -1.80 -23.16
CA GLY A 10 2.56 -2.18 -22.86
C GLY A 10 1.62 -1.29 -23.67
N THR A 11 0.59 -1.87 -24.27
CA THR A 11 -0.44 -1.16 -25.04
C THR A 11 -0.98 0.04 -24.25
N MET A 12 -1.32 1.14 -24.93
CA MET A 12 -1.85 2.37 -24.32
C MET A 12 -3.06 2.13 -23.40
N ASP A 13 -3.81 1.06 -23.66
CA ASP A 13 -4.92 0.54 -22.84
C ASP A 13 -4.48 -0.02 -21.47
N LYS A 14 -3.37 -0.77 -21.43
CA LYS A 14 -2.74 -1.25 -20.18
C LYS A 14 -2.18 -0.08 -19.37
N PHE A 15 -1.66 0.95 -20.03
CA PHE A 15 -1.17 2.16 -19.38
C PHE A 15 -2.29 3.01 -18.75
N ARG A 16 -3.42 3.19 -19.45
CA ARG A 16 -4.59 3.92 -18.90
C ARG A 16 -5.24 3.16 -17.74
N SER A 17 -5.36 1.84 -17.84
CA SER A 17 -5.95 1.00 -16.78
C SER A 17 -5.09 0.98 -15.52
N TYR A 18 -3.75 0.98 -15.67
CA TYR A 18 -2.82 1.05 -14.56
C TYR A 18 -2.87 2.40 -13.81
N TYR A 19 -3.05 3.51 -14.54
CA TYR A 19 -3.15 4.85 -13.95
C TYR A 19 -4.56 5.23 -13.47
N ARG A 20 -5.62 4.57 -13.93
CA ARG A 20 -7.00 4.83 -13.46
C ARG A 20 -7.35 4.18 -12.12
N SER A 21 -6.68 3.10 -11.76
CA SER A 21 -7.14 2.24 -10.65
C SER A 21 -6.19 2.18 -9.46
N THR A 22 -5.05 2.86 -9.51
CA THR A 22 -4.09 2.85 -8.40
C THR A 22 -4.30 4.07 -7.49
N LEU A 23 -4.75 3.81 -6.26
CA LEU A 23 -4.89 4.81 -5.20
C LEU A 23 -3.68 4.74 -4.27
N THR A 24 -3.14 5.89 -3.88
CA THR A 24 -2.20 5.96 -2.77
C THR A 24 -2.94 6.37 -1.50
N ALA A 25 -3.01 5.45 -0.54
CA ALA A 25 -3.58 5.70 0.78
C ALA A 25 -2.45 6.01 1.76
N LYS A 26 -2.60 7.11 2.50
CA LYS A 26 -1.75 7.46 3.64
C LYS A 26 -2.61 7.41 4.90
N SER A 27 -2.17 6.62 5.87
CA SER A 27 -2.90 6.40 7.12
C SER A 27 -1.98 6.65 8.30
N LYS A 28 -2.47 7.36 9.31
CA LYS A 28 -1.82 7.44 10.61
C LYS A 28 -2.25 6.24 11.45
N HIS A 29 -1.33 5.67 12.21
CA HIS A 29 -1.62 4.52 13.07
C HIS A 29 -0.85 4.59 14.39
N SER A 30 -1.32 3.85 15.39
CA SER A 30 -0.60 3.65 16.65
C SER A 30 0.62 2.76 16.46
N LEU A 31 1.45 2.64 17.51
CA LEU A 31 2.68 1.86 17.46
C LEU A 31 2.38 0.39 17.16
N ILE A 32 3.09 -0.16 16.19
CA ILE A 32 3.02 -1.56 15.82
C ILE A 32 3.98 -2.35 16.72
N SER A 33 3.48 -3.40 17.38
CA SER A 33 4.32 -4.27 18.19
C SER A 33 5.43 -4.91 17.35
N LYS A 34 6.67 -4.96 17.87
CA LYS A 34 7.82 -5.56 17.17
C LYS A 34 7.57 -7.00 16.75
N SER A 35 6.82 -7.75 17.55
CA SER A 35 6.49 -9.15 17.27
C SER A 35 5.59 -9.32 16.03
N GLU A 36 4.77 -8.32 15.72
CA GLU A 36 3.78 -8.37 14.64
C GLU A 36 4.24 -7.59 13.40
N GLN A 37 5.24 -6.70 13.57
CA GLN A 37 5.73 -5.81 12.54
C GLN A 37 6.22 -6.54 11.28
N LEU A 38 6.92 -7.68 11.44
CA LEU A 38 7.41 -8.47 10.32
C LEU A 38 6.25 -9.08 9.52
N THR A 39 5.32 -9.74 10.21
CA THR A 39 4.15 -10.39 9.61
C THR A 39 3.24 -9.37 8.92
N LEU A 40 2.94 -8.26 9.59
CA LEU A 40 2.12 -7.19 9.03
C LEU A 40 2.78 -6.57 7.79
N LYS A 41 4.10 -6.33 7.83
CA LYS A 41 4.82 -5.79 6.68
C LYS A 41 4.78 -6.76 5.49
N GLN A 42 5.00 -8.05 5.71
CA GLN A 42 4.89 -9.07 4.65
C GLN A 42 3.48 -9.11 4.05
N TRP A 43 2.46 -9.03 4.88
CA TRP A 43 1.07 -8.98 4.42
C TRP A 43 0.76 -7.68 3.65
N LEU A 44 1.23 -6.52 4.12
CA LEU A 44 1.05 -5.25 3.40
C LEU A 44 1.68 -5.28 2.00
N HIS A 45 2.83 -5.95 1.84
CA HIS A 45 3.46 -6.17 0.53
C HIS A 45 2.67 -7.14 -0.38
N SER A 46 1.81 -8.01 0.15
CA SER A 46 0.94 -8.86 -0.67
C SER A 46 -0.34 -8.16 -1.09
N VAL A 47 -0.84 -7.22 -0.27
CA VAL A 47 -2.06 -6.44 -0.55
C VAL A 47 -1.80 -5.32 -1.55
N GLY A 48 -0.63 -4.68 -1.48
CA GLY A 48 -0.29 -3.57 -2.36
C GLY A 48 1.20 -3.22 -2.36
N LYS A 49 1.52 -2.12 -3.03
CA LYS A 49 2.89 -1.62 -3.09
C LYS A 49 3.11 -0.62 -1.95
N VAL A 50 3.75 -1.09 -0.88
CA VAL A 50 4.19 -0.23 0.22
C VAL A 50 5.19 0.80 -0.31
N LEU A 51 4.88 2.08 -0.14
CA LEU A 51 5.75 3.19 -0.52
C LEU A 51 6.58 3.64 0.68
N GLU A 52 5.96 3.72 1.86
CA GLU A 52 6.59 4.17 3.09
C GLU A 52 5.93 3.50 4.30
N THR A 53 6.74 3.11 5.29
CA THR A 53 6.27 2.69 6.60
C THR A 53 7.18 3.33 7.64
N THR A 54 6.59 4.14 8.50
CA THR A 54 7.22 4.76 9.66
C THR A 54 6.58 4.21 10.94
N GLU A 55 7.01 4.69 12.11
CA GLU A 55 6.43 4.25 13.38
C GLU A 55 4.95 4.63 13.54
N SER A 56 4.48 5.66 12.83
CA SER A 56 3.11 6.19 13.00
C SER A 56 2.37 6.45 11.69
N TYR A 57 2.99 6.20 10.54
CA TYR A 57 2.38 6.37 9.23
C TYR A 57 2.69 5.22 8.29
N LEU A 58 1.66 4.81 7.56
CA LEU A 58 1.73 3.89 6.43
C LEU A 58 1.32 4.65 5.16
N THR A 59 2.15 4.58 4.13
CA THR A 59 1.80 5.02 2.77
C THR A 59 1.88 3.82 1.83
N ILE A 60 0.76 3.46 1.22
CA ILE A 60 0.62 2.28 0.37
C ILE A 60 -0.16 2.59 -0.90
N THR A 61 0.30 2.08 -2.04
CA THR A 61 -0.44 2.10 -3.29
C THR A 61 -1.24 0.81 -3.46
N LEU A 62 -2.53 0.97 -3.75
CA LEU A 62 -3.53 -0.09 -3.87
C LEU A 62 -4.17 -0.04 -5.26
N ASP A 63 -4.49 -1.18 -5.85
CA ASP A 63 -5.22 -1.29 -7.12
C ASP A 63 -6.75 -1.16 -6.99
N HIS A 64 -7.29 -1.10 -5.77
CA HIS A 64 -8.72 -0.97 -5.54
C HIS A 64 -9.04 -0.43 -4.13
N GLU A 65 -10.04 0.45 -3.99
CA GLU A 65 -10.43 1.09 -2.71
C GLU A 65 -10.89 0.08 -1.64
N LYS A 66 -11.57 -1.01 -2.04
CA LYS A 66 -11.93 -2.14 -1.16
C LYS A 66 -10.77 -2.64 -0.30
N LYS A 67 -9.53 -2.58 -0.79
CA LYS A 67 -8.33 -2.99 -0.05
C LYS A 67 -8.03 -2.11 1.16
N ILE A 68 -8.50 -0.85 1.17
CA ILE A 68 -8.39 0.04 2.33
C ILE A 68 -9.14 -0.56 3.51
N ALA A 69 -10.36 -1.07 3.29
CA ALA A 69 -11.16 -1.69 4.34
C ALA A 69 -10.50 -2.98 4.86
N GLU A 70 -9.83 -3.75 3.99
CA GLU A 70 -9.05 -4.92 4.40
C GLU A 70 -7.85 -4.53 5.28
N ILE A 71 -7.15 -3.45 4.94
CA ILE A 71 -6.03 -2.92 5.73
C ILE A 71 -6.51 -2.43 7.09
N ILE A 72 -7.59 -1.65 7.15
CA ILE A 72 -8.15 -1.17 8.42
C ILE A 72 -8.57 -2.35 9.31
N ARG A 73 -9.19 -3.40 8.73
CA ARG A 73 -9.55 -4.62 9.46
C ARG A 73 -8.34 -5.36 9.99
N ALA A 74 -7.29 -5.52 9.19
CA ALA A 74 -6.05 -6.15 9.63
C ALA A 74 -5.41 -5.35 10.79
N PHE A 75 -5.33 -4.03 10.67
CA PHE A 75 -4.81 -3.17 11.74
C PHE A 75 -5.62 -3.34 13.03
N SER A 76 -6.94 -3.38 12.94
CA SER A 76 -7.82 -3.66 14.09
C SER A 76 -7.58 -5.05 14.70
N GLN A 77 -7.33 -6.09 13.89
CA GLN A 77 -7.00 -7.44 14.39
C GLN A 77 -5.70 -7.47 15.19
N TYR A 78 -4.69 -6.69 14.76
CA TYR A 78 -3.43 -6.50 15.48
C TYR A 78 -3.51 -5.46 16.60
N LYS A 79 -4.71 -4.97 16.94
CA LYS A 79 -4.94 -3.91 17.95
C LYS A 79 -4.16 -2.62 17.66
N ILE A 80 -3.95 -2.33 16.38
CA ILE A 80 -3.34 -1.10 15.91
C ILE A 80 -4.48 -0.12 15.60
N ASP A 81 -4.57 0.96 16.36
CA ASP A 81 -5.53 2.02 16.12
C ASP A 81 -5.14 2.80 14.87
N VAL A 82 -6.12 3.05 14.01
CA VAL A 82 -5.98 3.87 12.81
C VAL A 82 -6.65 5.21 13.06
N TYR A 83 -5.90 6.29 12.88
CA TYR A 83 -6.40 7.66 13.01
C TYR A 83 -6.54 8.26 11.60
N MET A 84 -7.75 8.72 11.27
CA MET A 84 -8.04 9.47 10.04
C MET A 84 -7.98 10.97 10.31
#